data_AF-A0A3P1CEV8-F1
#
_entry.id   AF-A0A3P1CEV8-F1
#
_cell.length_a   1.000
_cell.length_b   1.000
_cell.length_c   1.000
_cell.angle_alpha   90.00
_cell.angle_beta   90.00
_cell.angle_gamma   90.00
#
_symmetry.space_group_name_H-M   'P 1'
#
loop_
_entity.id
_entity.type
_entity.pdbx_description
1 polymer ?
#
loop_
_entity_poly.entity_id
_entity_poly.type
_entity_poly.pdbx_seq_one_letter_code
_entity_poly.pdbx_strand_id
1 'polypeptide(L)'
;METLKNSIADQYQLENCHAENKRWSVTLTGYEQEIDQLMVLLDDVLEQYNHQNLRQRAIDYHQNLNRLKVWFNRLRSDLICNRSTCDSVHQLPCGEPRFGLYATIPAQFAGLSDEFARIKAGCYQFLSVVVQLNLF
;
A
#
# COMPACT_ATOMS: atom_id res chain seq x y z
N MET A 1 -35.86 25.10 8.67
CA MET A 1 -34.70 25.49 7.84
C MET A 1 -33.48 24.65 8.20
N GLU A 2 -33.66 23.33 8.37
CA GLU A 2 -32.63 22.39 8.89
C GLU A 2 -32.22 21.34 7.83
N THR A 3 -33.06 21.06 6.85
CA THR A 3 -32.81 20.10 5.76
C THR A 3 -31.68 20.52 4.81
N LEU A 4 -31.44 21.82 4.62
CA LEU A 4 -30.39 22.31 3.72
C LEU A 4 -28.97 22.15 4.30
N LYS A 5 -28.84 22.19 5.64
CA LYS A 5 -27.55 22.09 6.33
C LYS A 5 -26.99 20.66 6.28
N ASN A 6 -27.85 19.65 6.34
CA ASN A 6 -27.47 18.25 6.24
C ASN A 6 -26.99 17.91 4.82
N SER A 7 -27.69 18.40 3.79
CA SER A 7 -27.33 18.15 2.38
C SER A 7 -25.93 18.67 1.99
N ILE A 8 -25.48 19.80 2.55
CA ILE A 8 -24.17 20.38 2.24
C ILE A 8 -23.05 19.62 2.98
N ALA A 9 -23.29 19.23 4.23
CA ALA A 9 -22.34 18.43 5.01
C ALA A 9 -22.14 17.04 4.40
N ASP A 10 -23.22 16.40 3.95
CA ASP A 10 -23.20 15.08 3.31
C ASP A 10 -22.43 15.13 1.97
N GLN A 11 -22.62 16.19 1.19
CA GLN A 11 -21.94 16.37 -0.09
C GLN A 11 -20.44 16.65 0.09
N TYR A 12 -20.06 17.47 1.08
CA TYR A 12 -18.66 17.72 1.44
C TYR A 12 -17.94 16.45 1.92
N GLN A 13 -18.61 15.62 2.72
CA GLN A 13 -18.06 14.34 3.17
C GLN A 13 -17.88 13.35 2.01
N LEU A 14 -18.81 13.33 1.06
CA LEU A 14 -18.72 12.48 -0.13
C LEU A 14 -17.55 12.90 -1.04
N GLU A 15 -17.38 14.19 -1.30
CA GLU A 15 -16.26 14.72 -2.09
C GLU A 15 -14.91 14.41 -1.45
N ASN A 16 -14.80 14.56 -0.12
CA ASN A 16 -13.60 14.18 0.62
C ASN A 16 -13.33 12.67 0.52
N CYS A 17 -14.35 11.83 0.68
CA CYS A 17 -14.22 10.38 0.53
C CYS A 17 -13.67 9.98 -0.85
N HIS A 18 -14.18 10.60 -1.92
CA HIS A 18 -13.70 10.35 -3.28
C HIS A 18 -12.25 10.81 -3.50
N ALA A 19 -11.89 11.98 -2.99
CA ALA A 19 -10.53 12.51 -3.08
C ALA A 19 -9.53 11.61 -2.32
N GLU A 20 -9.88 11.18 -1.11
CA GLU A 20 -9.03 10.30 -0.29
C GLU A 20 -8.90 8.91 -0.89
N ASN A 21 -9.99 8.32 -1.39
CA ASN A 21 -9.96 7.02 -2.07
C ASN A 21 -9.08 7.08 -3.33
N LYS A 22 -9.20 8.14 -4.14
CA LYS A 22 -8.32 8.35 -5.29
C LYS A 22 -6.85 8.47 -4.86
N ARG A 23 -6.57 9.23 -3.80
CA ARG A 23 -5.20 9.38 -3.25
C ARG A 23 -4.63 8.03 -2.83
N TRP A 24 -5.34 7.27 -2.01
CA TRP A 24 -4.87 5.96 -1.54
C TRP A 24 -4.67 4.97 -2.68
N SER A 25 -5.57 4.96 -3.67
CA SER A 25 -5.43 4.10 -4.85
C SER A 25 -4.15 4.37 -5.64
N VAL A 26 -3.82 5.65 -5.87
CA VAL A 26 -2.57 6.03 -6.51
C VAL A 26 -1.37 5.64 -5.64
N THR A 27 -1.41 5.91 -4.34
CA THR A 27 -0.30 5.61 -3.44
C THR A 27 -0.02 4.10 -3.34
N LEU A 28 -1.05 3.27 -3.21
CA LEU A 28 -0.89 1.80 -3.17
C LEU A 28 -0.29 1.27 -4.47
N THR A 29 -0.71 1.84 -5.61
CA THR A 29 -0.16 1.46 -6.91
C THR A 29 1.35 1.77 -6.99
N GLY A 30 1.76 2.93 -6.46
CA GLY A 30 3.18 3.27 -6.34
C GLY A 30 3.95 2.32 -5.44
N TYR A 31 3.41 1.96 -4.27
CA TYR A 31 4.05 1.01 -3.35
C TYR A 31 4.21 -0.38 -3.96
N GLU A 32 3.22 -0.86 -4.69
CA GLU A 32 3.32 -2.16 -5.37
C GLU A 32 4.41 -2.18 -6.43
N GLN A 33 4.50 -1.12 -7.25
CA GLN A 33 5.55 -0.98 -8.25
C GLN A 33 6.93 -0.94 -7.61
N GLU A 34 7.10 -0.18 -6.52
CA GLU A 34 8.37 -0.14 -5.79
C GLU A 34 8.71 -1.50 -5.16
N ILE A 35 7.74 -2.22 -4.59
CA ILE A 35 7.98 -3.56 -4.08
C ILE A 35 8.43 -4.50 -5.20
N ASP A 36 7.75 -4.49 -6.35
CA ASP A 36 8.10 -5.34 -7.50
C ASP A 36 9.54 -5.09 -7.96
N GLN A 37 9.95 -3.83 -8.02
CA GLN A 37 11.34 -3.47 -8.34
C GLN A 37 12.34 -4.01 -7.29
N LEU A 38 12.04 -3.87 -5.99
CA LEU A 38 12.89 -4.39 -4.93
C LEU A 38 12.99 -5.91 -4.96
N MET A 39 11.90 -6.62 -5.26
CA MET A 39 11.89 -8.07 -5.36
C MET A 39 12.80 -8.55 -6.49
N VAL A 40 12.73 -7.92 -7.67
CA VAL A 40 13.64 -8.23 -8.80
C VAL A 40 15.11 -8.07 -8.39
N LEU A 41 15.45 -6.97 -7.71
CA LEU A 41 16.82 -6.74 -7.25
C LEU A 41 17.29 -7.78 -6.22
N LEU A 42 16.39 -8.29 -5.38
CA LEU A 42 16.70 -9.34 -4.42
C LEU A 42 16.87 -10.70 -5.12
N ASP A 43 16.07 -10.98 -6.15
CA ASP A 43 16.20 -12.19 -6.96
C ASP A 43 17.56 -12.23 -7.66
N ASP A 44 18.01 -11.10 -8.23
CA ASP A 44 19.37 -10.98 -8.80
C ASP A 44 20.46 -11.34 -7.76
N VAL A 45 20.29 -10.91 -6.50
CA VAL A 45 21.22 -11.26 -5.42
C VAL A 45 21.16 -12.76 -5.08
N LEU A 46 19.97 -13.36 -5.09
CA LEU A 46 19.81 -14.80 -4.82
C LEU A 46 20.41 -15.68 -5.92
N GLU A 47 20.41 -15.19 -7.16
CA GLU A 47 21.04 -15.87 -8.30
C GLU A 47 22.56 -15.71 -8.31
N GLN A 48 23.06 -14.51 -8.02
CA GLN A 48 24.49 -14.19 -8.14
C GLN A 48 25.32 -14.65 -6.94
N TYR A 49 24.75 -14.70 -5.73
CA TYR A 49 25.52 -14.93 -4.50
C TYR A 49 25.10 -16.20 -3.75
N ASN A 50 26.06 -17.11 -3.57
CA ASN A 50 25.90 -18.32 -2.77
C ASN A 50 26.30 -18.16 -1.29
N HIS A 51 26.71 -16.98 -0.84
CA HIS A 51 27.07 -16.77 0.55
C HIS A 51 25.83 -16.88 1.44
N GLN A 52 25.79 -17.90 2.31
CA GLN A 52 24.61 -18.29 3.08
C GLN A 52 23.96 -17.12 3.84
N ASN A 53 24.75 -16.26 4.48
CA ASN A 53 24.22 -15.10 5.21
C ASN A 53 23.57 -14.04 4.32
N LEU A 54 24.12 -13.78 3.12
CA LEU A 54 23.55 -12.81 2.18
C LEU A 54 22.26 -13.35 1.59
N ARG A 55 22.28 -14.63 1.20
CA ARG A 55 21.12 -15.34 0.68
C ARG A 55 19.97 -15.36 1.68
N GLN A 56 20.24 -15.71 2.94
CA GLN A 56 19.21 -15.72 3.99
C GLN A 56 18.60 -14.34 4.17
N ARG A 57 19.43 -13.29 4.22
CA ARG A 57 18.94 -11.92 4.40
C ARG A 57 18.12 -11.43 3.21
N ALA A 58 18.51 -11.80 1.99
CA ALA A 58 17.72 -11.51 0.78
C ALA A 58 16.37 -12.24 0.80
N ILE A 59 16.33 -13.51 1.21
CA ILE A 59 15.09 -14.27 1.42
C ILE A 59 14.18 -13.58 2.45
N ASP A 60 14.73 -13.14 3.58
CA ASP A 60 13.95 -12.49 4.64
C ASP A 60 13.30 -11.20 4.13
N TYR A 61 14.03 -10.37 3.38
CA TYR A 61 13.48 -9.17 2.75
C TYR A 61 12.42 -9.51 1.71
N HIS A 62 12.67 -10.51 0.86
CA HIS A 62 11.72 -10.96 -0.14
C HIS A 62 10.40 -11.42 0.51
N GLN A 63 10.46 -12.18 1.60
CA GLN A 63 9.28 -12.61 2.36
C GLN A 63 8.53 -11.42 2.98
N ASN A 64 9.24 -10.46 3.56
CA ASN A 64 8.64 -9.27 4.16
C ASN A 64 7.93 -8.40 3.12
N LEU A 65 8.54 -8.21 1.94
CA LEU A 65 7.95 -7.51 0.80
C LEU A 65 6.70 -8.22 0.29
N ASN A 66 6.72 -9.55 0.19
CA ASN A 66 5.55 -10.33 -0.22
C ASN A 66 4.39 -10.21 0.77
N ARG A 67 4.68 -10.21 2.08
CA ARG A 67 3.67 -9.95 3.13
C ARG A 67 3.04 -8.57 2.96
N LEU A 68 3.84 -7.54 2.69
CA LEU A 68 3.34 -6.19 2.41
C LEU A 68 2.43 -6.15 1.19
N LYS A 69 2.78 -6.82 0.08
CA LYS A 69 1.89 -6.91 -1.10
C LYS A 69 0.54 -7.54 -0.75
N VAL A 70 0.52 -8.60 0.05
CA VAL A 70 -0.73 -9.23 0.48
C VAL A 70 -1.58 -8.24 1.28
N TRP A 71 -0.96 -7.49 2.20
CA TRP A 71 -1.66 -6.47 2.98
C TRP A 71 -2.16 -5.30 2.13
N PHE A 72 -1.37 -4.80 1.17
CA PHE A 72 -1.81 -3.76 0.23
C PHE A 72 -2.94 -4.23 -0.68
N ASN A 73 -2.91 -5.49 -1.14
CA ASN A 73 -3.99 -6.06 -1.91
C ASN A 73 -5.28 -6.17 -1.10
N ARG A 74 -5.18 -6.60 0.16
CA ARG A 74 -6.32 -6.65 1.08
C ARG A 74 -6.87 -5.24 1.35
N LEU A 75 -5.98 -4.28 1.57
CA LEU A 75 -6.35 -2.89 1.77
C LEU A 75 -7.03 -2.33 0.50
N ARG A 76 -6.56 -2.68 -0.70
CA ARG A 76 -7.23 -2.32 -1.94
C ARG A 76 -8.61 -2.97 -2.07
N SER A 77 -8.73 -4.27 -1.79
CA SER A 77 -10.02 -4.98 -1.89
C SER A 77 -11.05 -4.50 -0.87
N ASP A 78 -10.59 -4.14 0.33
CA ASP A 78 -11.46 -3.77 1.43
C ASP A 78 -11.85 -2.28 1.35
N LEU A 79 -11.02 -1.43 0.72
CA LEU A 79 -11.13 0.04 0.82
C LEU A 79 -11.34 0.80 -0.49
N ILE A 80 -10.93 0.26 -1.64
CA ILE A 80 -11.01 0.98 -2.92
C ILE A 80 -12.24 0.51 -3.68
N CYS A 81 -13.29 1.35 -3.70
CA CYS A 81 -14.42 1.12 -4.58
C CYS A 81 -13.97 1.03 -6.05
N ASN A 82 -14.27 -0.09 -6.69
CA ASN A 82 -14.00 -0.28 -8.10
C ASN A 82 -15.07 0.49 -8.90
N ARG A 83 -14.62 1.39 -9.80
CA ARG A 83 -15.42 2.46 -10.44
C ARG A 83 -16.84 2.11 -10.91
N SER A 84 -17.12 0.86 -11.28
CA SER A 84 -18.45 0.43 -11.74
C SER A 84 -19.55 0.41 -10.66
N THR A 85 -19.20 0.50 -9.37
CA THR A 85 -20.16 0.46 -8.24
C THR A 85 -20.44 1.83 -7.62
N CYS A 86 -19.67 2.88 -7.97
CA CYS A 86 -19.89 4.23 -7.47
C CYS A 86 -20.76 5.10 -8.41
N ASP A 87 -20.97 4.67 -9.65
CA ASP A 87 -21.70 5.43 -10.68
C ASP A 87 -23.20 5.06 -10.76
N SER A 88 -23.70 4.13 -9.94
CA SER A 88 -25.12 3.80 -9.95
C SER A 88 -25.95 4.90 -9.28
N VAL A 89 -27.08 5.26 -9.90
CA VAL A 89 -28.11 6.23 -9.45
C VAL A 89 -28.59 5.96 -8.01
N HIS A 90 -28.37 4.74 -7.51
CA HIS A 90 -28.28 4.47 -6.09
C HIS A 90 -26.82 4.57 -5.68
N GLN A 91 -26.44 5.78 -5.27
CA GLN A 91 -25.19 6.04 -4.56
C GLN A 91 -25.10 4.97 -3.47
N LEU A 92 -24.24 3.97 -3.63
CA LEU A 92 -23.72 3.28 -2.47
C LEU A 92 -22.95 4.38 -1.74
N PRO A 93 -23.50 4.93 -0.64
CA PRO A 93 -22.86 6.04 0.02
C PRO A 93 -21.50 5.53 0.48
N CYS A 94 -20.61 6.44 0.84
CA CYS A 94 -19.53 6.08 1.75
C CYS A 94 -20.06 5.68 3.17
N GLY A 95 -21.11 4.85 3.22
CA GLY A 95 -21.97 4.51 4.35
C GLY A 95 -22.56 3.09 4.26
N GLU A 96 -22.05 2.20 3.41
CA GLU A 96 -22.26 0.75 3.61
C GLU A 96 -21.59 0.30 4.92
N PRO A 97 -22.06 -0.76 5.61
CA PRO A 97 -21.57 -1.15 6.94
C PRO A 97 -20.07 -1.49 7.04
N ARG A 98 -19.38 -1.63 5.90
CA ARG A 98 -17.92 -1.76 5.83
C ARG A 98 -17.18 -0.46 6.15
N PHE A 99 -17.84 0.70 6.07
CA PHE A 99 -17.28 2.02 6.42
C PHE A 99 -17.08 2.23 7.93
N GLY A 100 -17.59 1.35 8.80
CA GLY A 100 -17.16 1.31 10.21
C GLY A 100 -15.64 1.07 10.36
N LEU A 101 -15.01 0.49 9.33
CA LEU A 101 -13.56 0.33 9.25
C LEU A 101 -12.86 1.62 8.80
N TYR A 102 -13.56 2.59 8.18
CA TYR A 102 -12.98 3.80 7.60
C TYR A 102 -12.35 4.73 8.63
N ALA A 103 -12.88 4.79 9.85
CA ALA A 103 -12.23 5.51 10.95
C ALA A 103 -10.84 4.94 11.28
N THR A 104 -10.63 3.64 11.05
CA THR A 104 -9.34 2.97 11.28
C THR A 104 -8.44 2.94 10.05
N ILE A 105 -8.97 3.23 8.86
CA ILE A 105 -8.23 3.18 7.59
C ILE A 105 -7.03 4.13 7.58
N PRO A 106 -7.14 5.42 7.92
CA PRO A 106 -5.99 6.31 7.90
C PRO A 106 -4.85 5.79 8.78
N ALA A 107 -5.18 5.22 9.94
CA ALA A 107 -4.20 4.64 10.85
C ALA A 107 -3.59 3.34 10.29
N GLN A 108 -4.40 2.45 9.71
CA GLN A 108 -3.91 1.23 9.06
C GLN A 108 -3.02 1.54 7.86
N PHE A 109 -3.43 2.51 7.04
CA PHE A 109 -2.67 2.98 5.89
C PHE A 109 -1.34 3.59 6.33
N ALA A 110 -1.35 4.49 7.32
CA ALA A 110 -0.12 5.09 7.86
C ALA A 110 0.83 4.02 8.42
N GLY A 111 0.31 3.06 9.20
CA GLY A 111 1.13 1.97 9.74
C GLY A 111 1.77 1.10 8.66
N LEU A 112 1.03 0.79 7.59
CA LEU A 112 1.57 0.03 6.45
C LEU A 112 2.57 0.87 5.62
N SER A 113 2.32 2.16 5.44
CA SER A 113 3.27 3.08 4.80
C SER A 113 4.59 3.15 5.59
N ASP A 114 4.53 3.26 6.91
CA ASP A 114 5.70 3.30 7.79
C ASP A 114 6.48 1.98 7.76
N GLU A 115 5.76 0.86 7.80
CA GLU A 115 6.37 -0.47 7.68
C GLU A 115 7.05 -0.67 6.32
N PHE A 116 6.40 -0.24 5.24
CA PHE A 116 7.00 -0.24 3.90
C PHE A 116 8.24 0.65 3.84
N ALA A 117 8.20 1.87 4.37
CA ALA A 117 9.34 2.77 4.40
C ALA A 117 10.54 2.15 5.15
N ARG A 118 10.29 1.51 6.29
CA ARG A 118 11.31 0.81 7.08
C ARG A 118 11.93 -0.36 6.31
N ILE A 119 11.11 -1.23 5.73
CA ILE A 119 11.59 -2.39 4.95
C ILE A 119 12.37 -1.91 3.72
N LYS A 120 11.85 -0.91 3.00
CA LYS A 120 12.51 -0.29 1.85
C LYS A 120 13.89 0.24 2.20
N ALA A 121 14.01 1.02 3.27
CA ALA A 121 15.30 1.54 3.72
C ALA A 121 16.29 0.40 4.05
N GLY A 122 15.81 -0.66 4.71
CA GLY A 122 16.60 -1.86 5.00
C GLY A 122 17.06 -2.60 3.75
N CYS A 123 16.18 -2.75 2.74
CA CYS A 123 16.51 -3.37 1.45
C CYS A 123 17.60 -2.57 0.74
N TYR A 124 17.46 -1.24 0.61
CA TYR A 124 18.47 -0.42 -0.06
C TYR A 124 19.81 -0.42 0.66
N GLN A 125 19.82 -0.38 2.00
CA GLN A 125 21.06 -0.49 2.76
C GLN A 125 21.74 -1.84 2.51
N PHE A 126 20.97 -2.93 2.49
CA PHE A 126 21.48 -4.26 2.18
C PHE A 126 22.04 -4.35 0.76
N LEU A 127 21.29 -3.92 -0.24
CA LEU A 127 21.71 -3.91 -1.64
C LEU A 127 22.96 -3.05 -1.86
N SER A 128 23.08 -1.92 -1.16
CA SER A 128 24.28 -1.09 -1.21
C SER A 128 25.52 -1.82 -0.71
N VAL A 129 25.42 -2.60 0.37
CA VAL A 129 26.51 -3.45 0.87
C VAL A 129 26.85 -4.54 -0.13
N VAL A 130 25.84 -5.18 -0.73
CA VAL A 130 26.04 -6.25 -1.72
C VAL A 130 26.78 -5.72 -2.96
N VAL A 131 26.37 -4.56 -3.48
CA VAL A 131 27.06 -3.89 -4.59
C VAL A 131 28.50 -3.52 -4.22
N GLN A 132 28.74 -3.02 -3.01
CA GLN A 132 30.10 -2.73 -2.54
C GLN A 132 30.97 -3.98 -2.48
N LEU A 133 30.42 -5.12 -2.08
CA LEU A 133 31.12 -6.42 -2.08
C LEU A 133 31.40 -6.94 -3.50
N ASN A 134 30.67 -6.48 -4.52
CA ASN A 134 30.88 -6.85 -5.93
C ASN A 134 31.93 -5.99 -6.66
N LEU A 135 32.37 -4.88 -6.06
CA LEU A 135 33.30 -3.92 -6.67
C LEU A 135 34.76 -4.12 -6.22
N PHE A 136 35.04 -5.16 -5.44
CA PHE A 136 36.38 -5.58 -4.99
C PHE A 136 36.64 -7.04 -5.37
#